data_AF-A0A971TDR1-F1
#
_entry.id   AF-A0A971TDR1-F1
#
_cell.length_a   1.000
_cell.length_b   1.000
_cell.length_c   1.000
_cell.angle_alpha   90.00
_cell.angle_beta   90.00
_cell.angle_gamma   90.00
#
_symmetry.space_group_name_H-M   'P 1'
#
loop_
_entity.id
_entity.type
_entity.pdbx_description
1 polymer ?
#
loop_
_entity_poly.entity_id
_entity_poly.type
_entity_poly.pdbx_seq_one_letter_code
_entity_poly.pdbx_strand_id
1 'polypeptide(L)' 'IPARIDVPADDFPAYQQSAMESFKQDTIASSIAHGAAVPLAWLDDISTATAKFYSSKDGDTYVADLVAAAQKALG' A
#
# COMPACT_ATOMS: atom_id res chain seq x y z
N ILE A 1 -2.01 14.09 6.11
CA ILE A 1 -2.64 14.56 7.36
C ILE A 1 -1.63 14.44 8.49
N PRO A 2 -1.75 15.21 9.58
CA PRO A 2 -0.96 14.99 10.79
C PRO A 2 -1.26 13.62 11.41
N ALA A 3 -0.25 12.95 11.96
CA ALA A 3 -0.45 11.72 12.75
C ALA A 3 -1.01 12.00 14.15
N ARG A 4 -0.80 13.21 14.66
CA ARG A 4 -1.38 13.71 15.91
C ARG A 4 -2.90 13.93 15.75
N ILE A 5 -3.65 13.58 16.79
CA ILE A 5 -5.12 13.66 16.82
C ILE A 5 -5.68 14.93 17.48
N ASP A 6 -4.81 15.77 18.02
CA ASP A 6 -5.12 16.93 18.86
C ASP A 6 -4.84 18.28 18.16
N VAL A 7 -4.68 18.25 16.83
CA VAL A 7 -4.46 19.46 16.02
C VAL A 7 -5.76 19.91 15.34
N PRO A 8 -6.10 21.21 15.36
CA PRO A 8 -7.27 21.74 14.67
C PRO A 8 -7.22 21.47 13.16
N ALA A 9 -8.32 20.98 12.58
CA ALA A 9 -8.38 20.72 11.13
C ALA A 9 -8.30 22.02 10.30
N ASP A 10 -8.81 23.13 10.84
CA ASP A 10 -8.82 24.44 10.17
C ASP A 10 -7.41 25.04 9.99
N ASP A 11 -6.39 24.47 10.64
CA ASP A 11 -4.99 24.83 10.42
C ASP A 11 -4.43 24.28 9.09
N PHE A 12 -5.19 23.44 8.38
CA PHE A 12 -4.75 22.75 7.16
C PHE A 12 -5.60 23.15 5.94
N PRO A 13 -5.06 23.10 4.71
CA PRO A 13 -5.83 23.33 3.48
C PRO A 13 -6.96 22.32 3.28
N ALA A 14 -7.96 22.70 2.46
CA ALA A 14 -9.18 21.91 2.22
C ALA A 14 -8.93 20.43 1.86
N TYR A 15 -7.90 20.14 1.05
CA TYR A 15 -7.54 18.74 0.72
C TYR A 15 -7.12 17.93 1.96
N GLN A 16 -6.36 18.54 2.87
CA GLN A 16 -5.93 17.85 4.08
C GLN A 16 -7.09 17.68 5.05
N GLN A 17 -7.99 18.65 5.14
CA GLN A 17 -9.23 18.52 5.93
C GLN A 17 -10.10 17.36 5.45
N SER A 18 -10.32 17.23 4.12
CA SER A 18 -11.09 16.11 3.58
C SER A 18 -10.40 14.78 3.81
N ALA A 19 -9.06 14.71 3.67
CA ALA A 19 -8.30 13.52 4.00
C ALA A 19 -8.36 13.16 5.49
N MET A 20 -8.43 14.15 6.39
CA MET A 20 -8.60 13.92 7.84
C MET A 20 -9.98 13.34 8.15
N GLU A 21 -11.03 13.79 7.46
CA GLU A 21 -12.38 13.26 7.62
C GLU A 21 -12.49 11.83 7.08
N SER A 22 -12.00 11.57 5.87
CA SER A 22 -11.94 10.21 5.30
C SER A 22 -11.21 9.25 6.23
N PHE A 23 -10.06 9.65 6.78
CA PHE A 23 -9.30 8.79 7.70
C PHE A 23 -10.06 8.43 8.99
N LYS A 24 -11.04 9.22 9.42
CA LYS A 24 -11.88 8.91 10.60
C LYS A 24 -13.05 7.98 10.28
N GLN A 25 -13.59 8.09 9.07
CA GLN A 25 -14.82 7.40 8.68
C GLN A 25 -14.57 6.07 7.96
N ASP A 26 -13.47 5.99 7.22
CA ASP A 26 -13.19 4.87 6.33
C ASP A 26 -12.51 3.70 7.05
N THR A 27 -12.75 2.48 6.57
CA THR A 27 -11.95 1.31 6.97
C THR A 27 -10.53 1.45 6.45
N ILE A 28 -9.56 1.52 7.36
CA ILE A 28 -8.15 1.72 7.01
C ILE A 28 -7.51 0.41 6.57
N ALA A 29 -6.97 0.38 5.36
CA ALA A 29 -6.10 -0.67 4.85
C ALA A 29 -4.65 -0.19 4.79
N SER A 30 -3.72 -1.01 5.25
CA SER A 30 -2.28 -0.70 5.18
C SER A 30 -1.78 -0.80 3.74
N SER A 31 -0.89 0.12 3.35
CA SER A 31 -0.31 0.14 2.01
C SER A 31 0.83 -0.87 1.85
N ILE A 32 0.80 -1.68 0.80
CA ILE A 32 1.94 -2.53 0.39
C ILE A 32 3.05 -1.67 -0.20
N ALA A 33 2.73 -0.80 -1.18
CA ALA A 33 3.72 -0.01 -1.91
C ALA A 33 4.56 0.93 -1.02
N HIS A 34 4.01 1.39 0.10
CA HIS A 34 4.72 2.22 1.08
C HIS A 34 5.21 1.42 2.30
N GLY A 35 5.21 0.09 2.24
CA GLY A 35 5.81 -0.79 3.25
C GLY A 35 5.04 -0.91 4.58
N ALA A 36 3.81 -0.42 4.66
CA ALA A 36 3.02 -0.48 5.89
C ALA A 36 2.34 -1.83 6.11
N ALA A 37 2.08 -2.60 5.04
CA ALA A 37 1.33 -3.85 5.10
C ALA A 37 2.19 -5.11 5.18
N VAL A 38 3.44 -5.06 4.69
CA VAL A 38 4.32 -6.24 4.55
C VAL A 38 5.78 -5.90 4.83
N PRO A 39 6.62 -6.87 5.23
CA PRO A 39 8.07 -6.68 5.36
C PRO A 39 8.71 -6.27 4.02
N LEU A 40 9.80 -5.50 4.08
CA LEU A 40 10.51 -5.00 2.89
C LEU A 40 10.89 -6.11 1.89
N ALA A 41 11.37 -7.27 2.39
CA ALA A 41 11.75 -8.38 1.52
C ALA A 41 10.56 -8.92 0.68
N TRP A 42 9.35 -8.95 1.24
CA TRP A 42 8.15 -9.36 0.50
C TRP A 42 7.72 -8.26 -0.48
N LEU A 43 7.82 -6.99 -0.09
CA LEU A 43 7.56 -5.85 -0.98
C LEU A 43 8.49 -5.86 -2.22
N ASP A 44 9.77 -6.20 -2.06
CA ASP A 44 10.73 -6.27 -3.17
C ASP A 44 10.33 -7.34 -4.19
N ASP A 45 9.89 -8.51 -3.72
CA ASP A 45 9.41 -9.60 -4.58
C ASP A 45 8.11 -9.18 -5.32
N ILE A 46 7.16 -8.54 -4.62
CA ILE A 46 5.93 -8.00 -5.24
C ILE A 46 6.28 -6.96 -6.31
N SER A 47 7.19 -6.04 -6.01
CA SER A 47 7.62 -4.98 -6.93
C SER A 47 8.27 -5.57 -8.19
N THR A 48 9.07 -6.62 -8.03
CA THR A 48 9.67 -7.37 -9.14
C THR A 48 8.61 -8.01 -10.04
N ALA A 49 7.61 -8.67 -9.45
CA ALA A 49 6.48 -9.25 -10.18
C ALA A 49 5.69 -8.16 -10.95
N THR A 50 5.42 -7.02 -10.32
CA THR A 50 4.71 -5.89 -10.95
C THR A 50 5.51 -5.30 -12.12
N ALA A 51 6.83 -5.13 -11.99
CA ALA A 51 7.68 -4.64 -13.07
C ALA A 51 7.74 -5.61 -14.27
N LYS A 52 7.81 -6.92 -13.99
CA LYS A 52 7.73 -7.98 -15.01
C LYS A 52 6.38 -7.98 -15.72
N PHE A 53 5.27 -7.84 -14.98
CA PHE A 53 3.93 -7.70 -15.55
C PHE A 53 3.81 -6.46 -16.42
N TYR A 54 4.35 -5.32 -15.98
CA TYR A 54 4.29 -4.08 -16.76
C TYR A 54 4.87 -4.25 -18.17
N SER A 55 5.97 -5.00 -18.29
CA SER A 55 6.62 -5.26 -19.59
C SER A 55 5.90 -6.35 -20.40
N SER A 56 5.54 -7.47 -19.75
CA SER A 56 5.01 -8.66 -20.43
C SER A 56 3.51 -8.61 -20.72
N LYS A 57 2.75 -7.87 -19.90
CA LYS A 57 1.28 -7.87 -19.84
C LYS A 57 0.67 -9.26 -19.57
N ASP A 58 1.46 -10.20 -19.07
CA ASP A 58 1.02 -11.56 -18.76
C ASP A 58 0.45 -11.64 -17.33
N GLY A 59 -0.88 -11.65 -17.23
CA GLY A 59 -1.60 -11.69 -15.96
C GLY A 59 -1.44 -13.02 -15.21
N ASP A 60 -1.35 -14.14 -15.93
CA ASP A 60 -1.24 -15.47 -15.32
C ASP A 60 0.12 -15.62 -14.64
N THR A 61 1.18 -15.21 -15.34
CA THR A 61 2.53 -15.15 -14.76
C THR A 61 2.60 -14.19 -13.58
N TYR A 62 1.92 -13.03 -13.66
CA TYR A 62 1.90 -12.08 -12.55
C TYR A 62 1.28 -12.66 -11.29
N VAL A 63 0.13 -13.31 -11.40
CA VAL A 63 -0.53 -13.96 -10.25
C VAL A 63 0.34 -15.09 -9.68
N ALA A 64 0.96 -15.91 -10.55
CA ALA A 64 1.87 -16.97 -10.11
C ALA A 64 3.07 -16.42 -9.33
N ASP A 65 3.70 -15.34 -9.81
CA ASP A 65 4.82 -14.69 -9.14
C ASP A 65 4.40 -14.09 -7.78
N LEU A 66 3.21 -13.48 -7.69
CA LEU A 66 2.68 -12.96 -6.42
C LEU A 66 2.40 -14.06 -5.40
N VAL A 67 1.86 -15.21 -5.83
CA VAL A 67 1.64 -16.38 -4.96
C VAL A 67 2.98 -16.91 -4.45
N ALA A 68 3.99 -17.03 -5.32
CA ALA A 68 5.32 -17.46 -4.93
C ALA A 68 5.97 -16.50 -3.93
N ALA A 69 5.81 -15.18 -4.12
CA ALA A 69 6.27 -14.16 -3.18
C ALA A 69 5.59 -14.31 -1.81
N ALA A 70 4.27 -14.53 -1.79
CA ALA A 70 3.51 -14.75 -0.55
C ALA A 70 3.96 -16.01 0.20
N GLN A 71 4.16 -17.13 -0.51
CA GLN A 71 4.67 -18.38 0.07
C GLN A 71 6.05 -18.17 0.69
N LYS A 72 6.99 -17.59 -0.07
CA LYS A 72 8.34 -17.27 0.43
C LYS A 72 8.32 -16.40 1.68
N ALA A 73 7.39 -15.45 1.77
CA ALA A 73 7.28 -14.53 2.90
C ALA A 73 6.63 -15.13 4.15
N LEU A 74 5.71 -16.10 3.97
CA LEU A 74 4.93 -16.69 5.06
C LEU A 74 5.47 -18.04 5.56
N GLY A 75 6.39 -18.67 4.83
CA GLY A 75 6.93 -20.00 5.12
C GLY A 75 6.09 -21.12 4.52
#